data_AF-A0A9X4ECW1-F1
#
_entry.id   AF-A0A9X4ECW1-F1
#
_cell.length_a   1.000
_cell.length_b   1.000
_cell.length_c   1.000
_cell.angle_alpha   90.00
_cell.angle_beta   90.00
_cell.angle_gamma   90.00
#
_symmetry.space_group_name_H-M   'P 1'
#
loop_
_entity.id
_entity.type
_entity.pdbx_description
1 polymer ?
#
loop_
_entity_poly.entity_id
_entity_poly.type
_entity_poly.pdbx_seq_one_letter_code
_entity_poly.pdbx_strand_id
1 'polypeptide(L)'
;MAINPKRDVTAAQRVRRYRQSSLGPRGLARVEVQAPAAVSDALKSVAARWRTQYKHLGTAGPALALALSTINAPRPVALDGPGLLALLLSPESIAAWRPHVEAFFDEVSMGTLHDLVLSGALSFEDLYRALRTWRLTDAANAAWVTEMAALSLGRSAASNPVADRHPS
;
A
#
# COMPACT_ATOMS: atom_id res chain seq x y z
N MET A 1 -18.97 39.78 -34.24
CA MET A 1 -19.67 38.55 -33.78
C MET A 1 -18.61 37.48 -33.57
N ALA A 2 -18.30 37.11 -32.33
CA ALA A 2 -17.32 36.07 -32.03
C ALA A 2 -18.04 34.70 -31.94
N ILE A 3 -17.65 33.77 -32.81
CA ILE A 3 -18.19 32.41 -32.84
C ILE A 3 -17.47 31.61 -31.74
N ASN A 4 -18.19 31.28 -30.67
CA ASN A 4 -17.69 30.46 -29.59
C ASN A 4 -17.76 28.98 -30.03
N PRO A 5 -16.64 28.25 -30.19
CA PRO A 5 -16.69 26.89 -30.69
C PRO A 5 -17.37 25.98 -29.66
N LYS A 6 -18.48 25.36 -30.07
CA LYS A 6 -19.21 24.36 -29.27
C LYS A 6 -18.24 23.26 -28.83
N ARG A 7 -17.98 23.18 -27.52
CA ARG A 7 -17.24 22.07 -26.89
C ARG A 7 -17.91 20.76 -27.30
N ASP A 8 -17.18 19.91 -28.02
CA ASP A 8 -17.66 18.64 -28.53
C ASP A 8 -17.83 17.63 -27.38
N VAL A 9 -19.03 17.61 -26.79
CA VAL A 9 -19.41 16.79 -25.64
C VAL A 9 -19.21 15.30 -25.93
N THR A 10 -19.30 14.91 -27.21
CA THR A 10 -19.17 13.53 -27.67
C THR A 10 -17.71 13.06 -27.64
N ALA A 11 -16.74 13.92 -27.92
CA ALA A 11 -15.32 13.61 -27.80
C ALA A 11 -14.90 13.43 -26.34
N ALA A 12 -15.35 14.31 -25.44
CA ALA A 12 -15.08 14.19 -24.01
C ALA A 12 -15.66 12.91 -23.40
N GLN A 13 -16.88 12.51 -23.82
CA GLN A 13 -17.51 11.27 -23.38
C GLN A 13 -16.79 10.02 -23.92
N ARG A 14 -16.28 10.05 -25.16
CA ARG A 14 -15.48 8.95 -25.73
C ARG A 14 -14.15 8.76 -25.02
N VAL A 15 -13.44 9.84 -24.70
CA VAL A 15 -12.19 9.79 -23.92
C VAL A 15 -12.45 9.28 -22.50
N ARG A 16 -13.55 9.70 -21.86
CA ARG A 16 -13.95 9.20 -20.54
C ARG A 16 -14.26 7.70 -20.56
N ARG A 17 -14.99 7.23 -21.59
CA ARG A 17 -15.34 5.82 -21.75
C ARG A 17 -14.10 4.97 -22.08
N TYR A 18 -13.17 5.49 -22.87
CA TYR A 18 -11.89 4.83 -23.17
C TYR A 18 -10.98 4.71 -21.93
N ARG A 19 -10.93 5.76 -21.09
CA ARG A 19 -10.22 5.74 -19.80
C ARG A 19 -10.85 4.78 -18.79
N GLN A 20 -12.18 4.65 -18.81
CA GLN A 20 -12.90 3.68 -17.97
C GLN A 20 -12.74 2.24 -18.47
N SER A 21 -12.55 2.03 -19.79
CA SER A 21 -12.36 0.71 -20.39
C SER A 21 -10.90 0.23 -20.41
N SER A 22 -9.93 1.07 -20.03
CA SER A 22 -8.51 0.69 -19.96
C SER A 22 -8.13 -0.03 -18.66
N LEU A 23 -9.00 -0.91 -18.16
CA LEU A 23 -8.57 -2.02 -17.33
C LEU A 23 -7.85 -2.99 -18.30
N GLY A 24 -6.52 -3.05 -18.23
CA GLY A 24 -5.77 -4.03 -19.00
C GLY A 24 -6.22 -5.46 -18.64
N PRO A 25 -5.78 -6.49 -19.38
CA PRO A 25 -6.16 -7.90 -19.16
C PRO A 25 -5.81 -8.47 -17.77
N ARG A 26 -5.24 -7.66 -16.87
CA ARG A 26 -4.87 -7.98 -15.48
C ARG A 26 -5.62 -7.14 -14.43
N GLY A 27 -6.69 -6.43 -14.81
CA GLY A 27 -7.42 -5.54 -13.88
C GLY A 27 -6.64 -4.29 -13.47
N LEU A 28 -5.56 -3.94 -14.19
CA LEU A 28 -4.73 -2.77 -13.91
C LEU A 28 -5.26 -1.56 -14.69
N ALA A 29 -5.59 -0.49 -13.98
CA ALA A 29 -5.90 0.80 -14.58
C ALA A 29 -4.61 1.62 -14.76
N ARG A 30 -4.39 2.15 -15.97
CA ARG A 30 -3.34 3.15 -16.20
C ARG A 30 -3.88 4.53 -15.84
N VAL A 31 -3.27 5.15 -14.83
CA VAL A 31 -3.60 6.52 -14.41
C VAL A 31 -2.43 7.44 -14.80
N GLU A 32 -2.73 8.49 -15.56
CA GLU A 32 -1.78 9.57 -15.84
C GLU A 32 -1.90 10.63 -14.75
N VAL A 33 -0.78 10.94 -14.09
CA VAL A 33 -0.71 11.94 -13.01
C VAL A 33 0.24 13.04 -13.44
N GLN A 34 -0.20 14.30 -13.33
CA GLN A 34 0.66 15.46 -13.48
C GLN A 34 1.20 15.85 -12.11
N ALA A 35 2.51 16.04 -12.00
CA ALA A 35 3.17 16.44 -10.76
C ALA A 35 4.31 17.42 -11.07
N PRO A 36 4.70 18.29 -10.12
CA PRO A 36 5.90 19.11 -10.28
C PRO A 36 7.13 18.27 -10.63
N ALA A 37 7.99 18.76 -11.51
CA ALA A 37 9.20 18.03 -11.93
C ALA A 37 10.08 17.62 -10.74
N ALA A 38 10.15 18.49 -9.72
CA ALA A 38 10.90 18.27 -8.48
C ALA A 38 10.50 17.01 -7.70
N VAL A 39 9.26 16.51 -7.84
CA VAL A 39 8.78 15.31 -7.13
C VAL A 39 8.66 14.08 -8.03
N SER A 40 9.02 14.19 -9.31
CA SER A 40 8.77 13.14 -10.30
C SER A 40 9.48 11.83 -9.97
N ASP A 41 10.72 11.89 -9.46
CA ASP A 41 11.50 10.70 -9.13
C ASP A 41 11.03 10.04 -7.83
N ALA A 42 10.60 10.83 -6.85
CA ALA A 42 9.94 10.33 -5.65
C ALA A 42 8.62 9.61 -6.00
N LEU A 43 7.82 10.18 -6.92
CA LEU A 43 6.60 9.52 -7.38
C LEU A 43 6.88 8.20 -8.12
N LYS A 44 7.92 8.18 -8.97
CA LYS A 44 8.36 6.95 -9.66
C LYS A 44 8.83 5.89 -8.67
N SER A 45 9.56 6.25 -7.63
CA SER A 45 10.07 5.30 -6.63
C SER A 45 8.93 4.70 -5.80
N VAL A 46 7.95 5.51 -5.38
CA VAL A 46 6.72 5.04 -4.72
C VAL A 46 5.95 4.08 -5.64
N ALA A 47 5.74 4.46 -6.90
CA ALA A 47 5.05 3.61 -7.87
C ALA A 47 5.81 2.29 -8.14
N ALA A 48 7.14 2.32 -8.19
CA ALA A 48 7.96 1.12 -8.35
C ALA A 48 7.82 0.19 -7.14
N ARG A 49 7.87 0.73 -5.92
CA ARG A 49 7.67 -0.03 -4.69
C ARG A 49 6.30 -0.69 -4.64
N TRP A 50 5.24 0.05 -4.96
CA TRP A 50 3.88 -0.51 -5.01
C TRP A 50 3.78 -1.64 -6.04
N ARG A 51 4.34 -1.48 -7.24
CA ARG A 51 4.36 -2.56 -8.24
C ARG A 51 5.05 -3.81 -7.73
N THR A 52 6.17 -3.67 -7.01
CA THR A 52 6.87 -4.79 -6.40
C THR A 52 5.99 -5.49 -5.37
N GLN A 53 5.43 -4.77 -4.40
CA GLN A 53 4.56 -5.35 -3.36
C GLN A 53 3.36 -6.08 -3.95
N TYR A 54 2.68 -5.49 -4.94
CA TYR A 54 1.54 -6.11 -5.59
C TYR A 54 1.92 -7.34 -6.44
N LYS A 55 3.16 -7.42 -6.94
CA LYS A 55 3.68 -8.62 -7.62
C LYS A 55 3.77 -9.82 -6.65
N HIS A 56 4.00 -9.56 -5.37
CA HIS A 56 4.12 -10.59 -4.33
C HIS A 56 2.77 -11.11 -3.80
N LEU A 57 1.64 -10.54 -4.22
CA LEU A 57 0.31 -11.00 -3.81
C LEU A 57 0.06 -12.49 -4.09
N GLY A 58 0.58 -13.02 -5.20
CA GLY A 58 0.46 -14.45 -5.52
C GLY A 58 1.22 -15.34 -4.53
N THR A 59 2.43 -14.94 -4.16
CA THR A 59 3.25 -15.65 -3.15
C THR A 59 2.66 -15.52 -1.75
N ALA A 60 2.07 -14.37 -1.43
CA ALA A 60 1.44 -14.08 -0.15
C ALA A 60 0.06 -14.74 0.03
N GLY A 61 -0.46 -15.43 -0.99
CA GLY A 61 -1.84 -15.93 -1.04
C GLY A 61 -2.32 -16.66 0.21
N PRO A 62 -1.59 -17.67 0.73
CA PRO A 62 -1.99 -18.38 1.95
C PRO A 62 -2.05 -17.49 3.19
N ALA A 63 -1.03 -16.64 3.41
CA ALA A 63 -0.99 -15.74 4.55
C ALA A 63 -2.07 -14.65 4.45
N LEU A 64 -2.33 -14.13 3.24
CA LEU A 64 -3.44 -13.21 2.98
C LEU A 64 -4.79 -13.87 3.25
N ALA A 65 -5.00 -15.13 2.83
CA ALA A 65 -6.25 -15.83 3.07
C ALA A 65 -6.53 -15.98 4.58
N LEU A 66 -5.52 -16.29 5.38
CA LEU A 66 -5.62 -16.35 6.84
C LEU A 66 -5.91 -14.98 7.46
N ALA A 67 -5.18 -13.94 7.06
CA ALA A 67 -5.44 -12.59 7.56
C ALA A 67 -6.85 -12.10 7.20
N LEU A 68 -7.27 -12.31 5.95
CA LEU A 68 -8.58 -11.91 5.45
C LEU A 68 -9.73 -12.68 6.11
N SER A 69 -9.55 -13.96 6.46
CA SER A 69 -10.59 -14.72 7.15
C SER A 69 -10.83 -14.19 8.57
N THR A 70 -9.77 -13.77 9.27
CA THR A 70 -9.85 -13.11 10.57
C THR A 70 -10.55 -11.76 10.45
N ILE A 71 -10.01 -10.83 9.65
CA ILE A 71 -10.46 -9.43 9.69
C ILE A 71 -11.84 -9.20 9.05
N ASN A 72 -12.30 -10.11 8.19
CA ASN A 72 -13.61 -10.00 7.53
C ASN A 72 -14.76 -10.59 8.35
N ALA A 73 -14.52 -11.33 9.44
CA ALA A 73 -15.59 -11.92 10.24
C ALA A 73 -15.98 -11.01 11.42
N PRO A 74 -17.25 -10.63 11.66
CA PRO A 74 -18.47 -10.68 10.83
C PRO A 74 -18.76 -9.30 10.19
N ARG A 75 -17.87 -8.81 9.32
CA ARG A 75 -17.99 -7.47 8.72
C ARG A 75 -19.02 -7.49 7.57
N PRO A 76 -19.85 -6.43 7.42
CA PRO A 76 -20.83 -6.35 6.33
C PRO A 76 -20.21 -6.16 4.95
N VAL A 77 -18.99 -5.59 4.90
CA VAL A 77 -18.23 -5.40 3.67
C VAL A 77 -16.90 -6.13 3.82
N ALA A 78 -16.67 -7.12 2.95
CA ALA A 78 -15.43 -7.86 2.92
C ALA A 78 -14.34 -7.07 2.19
N LEU A 79 -13.13 -7.16 2.72
CA LEU A 79 -11.91 -6.66 2.11
C LEU A 79 -11.24 -7.81 1.34
N ASP A 80 -10.62 -7.50 0.20
CA ASP A 80 -9.79 -8.43 -0.56
C ASP A 80 -8.29 -8.19 -0.30
N GLY A 81 -7.43 -9.09 -0.80
CA GLY A 81 -5.97 -8.99 -0.60
C GLY A 81 -5.36 -7.68 -1.11
N PRO A 82 -5.64 -7.27 -2.37
CA PRO A 82 -5.23 -5.97 -2.88
C PRO A 82 -5.73 -4.80 -2.02
N GLY A 83 -6.98 -4.82 -1.58
CA GLY A 83 -7.58 -3.80 -0.72
C GLY A 83 -6.88 -3.70 0.63
N LEU A 84 -6.56 -4.83 1.26
CA LEU A 84 -5.79 -4.85 2.51
C LEU A 84 -4.41 -4.22 2.34
N LEU A 85 -3.67 -4.59 1.28
CA LEU A 85 -2.38 -3.96 0.99
C LEU A 85 -2.54 -2.45 0.77
N ALA A 86 -3.56 -2.02 0.02
CA ALA A 86 -3.83 -0.61 -0.21
C ALA A 86 -4.05 0.16 1.10
N LEU A 87 -4.80 -0.41 2.05
CA LEU A 87 -5.08 0.21 3.34
C LEU A 87 -3.83 0.29 4.24
N LEU A 88 -3.02 -0.76 4.27
CA LEU A 88 -1.79 -0.81 5.06
C LEU A 88 -0.70 0.11 4.52
N LEU A 89 -0.68 0.34 3.20
CA LEU A 89 0.28 1.22 2.54
C LEU A 89 -0.22 2.66 2.37
N SER A 90 -1.47 2.93 2.75
CA SER A 90 -2.08 4.25 2.62
C SER A 90 -1.34 5.27 3.50
N PRO A 91 -1.06 6.49 3.01
CA PRO A 91 -0.50 7.56 3.83
C PRO A 91 -1.52 8.16 4.81
N GLU A 92 -2.81 7.85 4.63
CA GLU A 92 -3.91 8.37 5.43
C GLU A 92 -4.84 7.24 5.88
N SER A 93 -5.44 7.39 7.06
CA SER A 93 -6.45 6.46 7.54
C SER A 93 -7.80 6.73 6.88
N ILE A 94 -8.49 5.65 6.49
CA ILE A 94 -9.82 5.72 5.88
C ILE A 94 -10.83 5.18 6.89
N ALA A 95 -11.61 6.08 7.49
CA ALA A 95 -12.48 5.77 8.63
C ALA A 95 -13.38 4.54 8.43
N ALA A 96 -13.92 4.36 7.22
CA ALA A 96 -14.81 3.24 6.88
C ALA A 96 -14.14 1.85 7.03
N TRP A 97 -12.81 1.79 6.89
CA TRP A 97 -12.03 0.54 6.94
C TRP A 97 -11.25 0.36 8.23
N ARG A 98 -11.37 1.32 9.16
CA ARG A 98 -10.71 1.26 10.46
C ARG A 98 -10.95 -0.06 11.20
N PRO A 99 -12.18 -0.61 11.26
CA PRO A 99 -12.42 -1.87 11.96
C PRO A 99 -11.65 -3.06 11.38
N HIS A 100 -11.39 -3.08 10.07
CA HIS A 100 -10.59 -4.14 9.45
C HIS A 100 -9.11 -4.01 9.82
N VAL A 101 -8.59 -2.78 9.87
CA VAL A 101 -7.19 -2.53 10.19
C VAL A 101 -6.91 -2.72 11.69
N GLU A 102 -7.86 -2.35 12.55
CA GLU A 102 -7.82 -2.69 13.98
C GLU A 102 -7.74 -4.21 14.18
N ALA A 103 -8.69 -4.96 13.62
CA ALA A 103 -8.67 -6.43 13.67
C ALA A 103 -7.38 -7.01 13.06
N PHE A 104 -6.82 -6.39 12.03
CA PHE A 104 -5.56 -6.83 11.44
C PHE A 104 -4.40 -6.77 12.44
N PHE A 105 -4.32 -5.73 13.27
CA PHE A 105 -3.25 -5.60 14.25
C PHE A 105 -3.56 -6.27 15.60
N ASP A 106 -4.84 -6.42 15.95
CA ASP A 106 -5.26 -7.02 17.21
C ASP A 106 -5.45 -8.53 17.16
N GLU A 107 -5.95 -9.07 16.04
CA GLU A 107 -6.47 -10.43 15.98
C GLU A 107 -5.67 -11.35 15.04
N VAL A 108 -5.00 -10.80 14.03
CA VAL A 108 -4.17 -11.62 13.13
C VAL A 108 -2.95 -12.13 13.89
N SER A 109 -2.68 -13.43 13.75
CA SER A 109 -1.56 -14.04 14.45
C SER A 109 -0.22 -13.45 14.00
N MET A 110 0.72 -13.34 14.94
CA MET A 110 2.09 -12.91 14.66
C MET A 110 2.75 -13.72 13.54
N GLY A 111 2.51 -15.04 13.49
CA GLY A 111 3.01 -15.92 12.43
C GLY A 111 2.50 -15.49 11.05
N THR A 112 1.21 -15.21 10.93
CA THR A 112 0.60 -14.72 9.68
C THR A 112 1.16 -13.35 9.27
N LEU A 113 1.35 -12.43 10.22
CA LEU A 113 1.99 -11.13 9.95
C LEU A 113 3.43 -11.31 9.45
N HIS A 114 4.18 -12.23 10.04
CA HIS A 114 5.55 -12.52 9.62
C HIS A 114 5.59 -13.17 8.23
N ASP A 115 4.69 -14.10 7.92
CA ASP A 115 4.58 -14.73 6.61
C ASP A 115 4.26 -13.70 5.50
N LEU A 116 3.41 -12.71 5.80
CA LEU A 116 3.17 -11.58 4.89
C LEU A 116 4.45 -10.78 4.62
N VAL A 117 5.30 -10.61 5.63
CA VAL A 117 6.61 -9.96 5.46
C VAL A 117 7.58 -10.83 4.66
N LEU A 118 7.69 -12.12 4.99
CA LEU A 118 8.57 -13.06 4.29
C LEU A 118 8.20 -13.24 2.81
N SER A 119 6.91 -13.10 2.48
CA SER A 119 6.44 -13.14 1.09
C SER A 119 6.89 -11.93 0.26
N GLY A 120 7.30 -10.83 0.90
CA GLY A 120 7.62 -9.55 0.27
C GLY A 120 6.40 -8.68 -0.07
N ALA A 121 5.18 -9.10 0.30
CA ALA A 121 3.99 -8.27 0.11
C ALA A 121 3.97 -7.06 1.05
N LEU A 122 4.56 -7.19 2.24
CA LEU A 122 4.76 -6.13 3.21
C LEU A 122 6.19 -6.20 3.76
N SER A 123 6.63 -5.12 4.40
CA SER A 123 7.82 -5.07 5.23
C SER A 123 7.44 -4.69 6.66
N PHE A 124 8.32 -4.93 7.63
CA PHE A 124 8.10 -4.44 9.00
C PHE A 124 7.99 -2.91 9.06
N GLU A 125 8.68 -2.19 8.16
CA GLU A 125 8.52 -0.73 8.04
C GLU A 125 7.12 -0.34 7.54
N ASP A 126 6.53 -1.11 6.62
CA ASP A 126 5.14 -0.89 6.17
C ASP A 126 4.17 -1.06 7.34
N LEU A 127 4.29 -2.16 8.08
CA LEU A 127 3.45 -2.45 9.25
C LEU A 127 3.60 -1.37 10.32
N TYR A 128 4.82 -0.94 10.62
CA TYR A 128 5.07 0.14 11.59
C TYR A 128 4.47 1.48 11.12
N ARG A 129 4.60 1.82 9.84
CA ARG A 129 3.95 3.03 9.28
C ARG A 129 2.43 2.94 9.34
N ALA A 130 1.86 1.78 9.09
CA ALA A 130 0.42 1.54 9.20
C ALA A 130 -0.05 1.77 10.63
N LEU A 131 0.61 1.19 11.65
CA LEU A 131 0.25 1.44 13.07
C LEU A 131 0.17 2.93 13.39
N ARG A 132 1.13 3.73 12.91
CA ARG A 132 1.14 5.17 13.15
C ARG A 132 0.06 5.92 12.38
N THR A 133 -0.16 5.55 11.12
CA THR A 133 -1.17 6.17 10.24
C THR A 133 -2.58 5.95 10.79
N TRP A 134 -2.84 4.75 11.29
CA TRP A 134 -4.11 4.34 11.86
C TRP A 134 -4.25 4.62 13.36
N ARG A 135 -3.18 5.11 14.01
CA ARG A 135 -3.10 5.41 15.45
C ARG A 135 -3.41 4.20 16.34
N LEU A 136 -2.84 3.05 15.98
CA LEU A 136 -3.03 1.76 16.63
C LEU A 136 -1.81 1.36 17.48
N THR A 137 -1.19 2.32 18.17
CA THR A 137 0.05 2.08 18.94
C THR A 137 -0.11 1.10 20.09
N ASP A 138 -1.34 0.88 20.54
CA ASP A 138 -1.68 0.00 21.66
C ASP A 138 -2.28 -1.34 21.19
N ALA A 139 -2.28 -1.62 19.88
CA ALA A 139 -2.79 -2.87 19.34
C ALA A 139 -1.95 -4.07 19.81
N ALA A 140 -2.55 -5.26 19.84
CA ALA A 140 -1.94 -6.46 20.41
C ALA A 140 -0.55 -6.77 19.82
N ASN A 141 -0.39 -6.61 18.50
CA ASN A 141 0.88 -6.84 17.82
C ASN A 141 1.78 -5.59 17.70
N ALA A 142 1.39 -4.43 18.23
CA ALA A 142 2.09 -3.16 17.99
C ALA A 142 3.52 -3.13 18.52
N ALA A 143 3.74 -3.66 19.73
CA ALA A 143 5.07 -3.73 20.35
C ALA A 143 6.02 -4.59 19.51
N TRP A 144 5.57 -5.78 19.11
CA TRP A 144 6.35 -6.70 18.28
C TRP A 144 6.67 -6.09 16.90
N VAL A 145 5.69 -5.49 16.22
CA VAL A 145 5.93 -4.82 14.93
C VAL A 145 6.96 -3.69 15.07
N THR A 146 6.88 -2.91 16.15
CA THR A 146 7.80 -1.80 16.42
C THR A 146 9.23 -2.31 16.62
N GLU A 147 9.41 -3.37 17.39
CA GLU A 147 10.71 -4.01 17.60
C GLU A 147 11.29 -4.55 16.28
N MET A 148 10.50 -5.28 15.51
CA MET A 148 10.95 -5.85 14.24
C MET A 148 11.29 -4.79 13.19
N ALA A 149 10.56 -3.66 13.18
CA ALA A 149 10.89 -2.52 12.32
C ALA A 149 12.22 -1.87 12.73
N ALA A 150 12.46 -1.68 14.03
CA ALA A 150 13.73 -1.14 14.53
C ALA A 150 14.92 -2.04 14.17
N LEU A 151 14.79 -3.35 14.32
CA LEU A 151 15.81 -4.33 13.91
C LEU A 151 16.09 -4.28 12.40
N SER A 152 15.04 -4.14 11.58
CA SER A 152 15.15 -4.06 10.12
C SER A 152 15.88 -2.80 9.67
N LEU A 153 15.58 -1.66 10.31
CA LEU A 153 16.27 -0.38 10.06
C LEU A 153 17.74 -0.44 10.49
N GLY A 154 18.03 -1.00 11.67
CA GLY A 154 19.40 -1.17 12.16
C GLY A 154 20.25 -2.04 11.24
N ARG A 155 19.68 -3.14 10.71
CA ARG A 155 20.36 -3.99 9.71
C ARG A 155 20.64 -3.23 8.42
N SER A 156 19.68 -2.45 7.93
CA SER A 156 19.82 -1.66 6.70
C SER A 156 20.94 -0.63 6.84
N ALA A 157 21.02 0.07 7.98
CA ALA A 157 22.09 1.00 8.29
C ALA A 157 23.47 0.32 8.36
N ALA A 158 23.56 -0.84 9.02
CA ALA A 158 24.81 -1.61 9.10
C ALA A 158 25.26 -2.16 7.73
N SER A 159 24.33 -2.47 6.84
CA SER A 159 24.63 -2.94 5.47
C SER A 159 25.06 -1.83 4.50
N ASN A 160 24.96 -0.55 4.90
CA ASN A 160 25.32 0.59 4.06
C ASN A 160 26.41 1.49 4.69
N PRO A 161 27.63 0.97 4.98
CA PRO A 161 28.67 1.69 5.72
C PRO A 161 29.44 2.75 4.89
N VAL A 162 28.96 3.16 3.71
CA VAL A 162 29.74 3.97 2.74
C VAL A 162 29.60 5.50 2.96
N ALA A 163 28.75 5.98 3.87
CA ALA A 163 28.52 7.42 4.04
C ALA A 163 29.47 8.15 5.00
N ASP A 164 30.30 7.46 5.79
CA ASP A 164 31.05 8.08 6.90
C ASP A 164 32.58 8.21 6.67
N ARG A 165 33.05 8.15 5.43
CA ARG A 165 34.45 8.52 5.12
C ARG A 165 34.52 9.96 4.64
N HIS A 166 34.65 10.89 5.59
CA HIS A 166 35.14 12.23 5.30
C HIS A 166 36.59 12.16 4.76
N PRO A 167 36.92 12.82 3.63
CA PRO A 167 38.30 13.03 3.24
C PRO A 167 38.96 14.06 4.17
N SER A 168 40.21 13.79 4.51
CA SER A 168 41.09 14.60 5.35
C SER A 168 41.31 16.02 4.82
#